data_AF-A0AAV0G6C2-F1
#
_entry.id   AF-A0AAV0G6C2-F1
#
_cell.length_a   1.000
_cell.length_b   1.000
_cell.length_c   1.000
_cell.angle_alpha   90.00
_cell.angle_beta   90.00
_cell.angle_gamma   90.00
#
_symmetry.space_group_name_H-M   'P 1'
#
loop_
_entity.id
_entity.type
_entity.pdbx_description
1 polymer ?
#
loop_
_entity_poly.entity_id
_entity_poly.type
_entity_poly.pdbx_seq_one_letter_code
_entity_poly.pdbx_strand_id
1 'polypeptide(L)'
;MTEDERYESLRHCKWVDEVIPDAPWVINQEFLDKHRIDFVAHDALPYADASGAGKDVYEFVKAVGRFKETNRTEGISTSDIIMRIVKDYNQYVIRNLDRGYSRKELGVSYVKEKRLRVNMRLKKLQEKVKEHQEKVGEKIQIVAKTAGMHRNEWIENADRLVAGFLEMFEEGCHKMGTAIRDRIQERLRGQHQRDLLENGNGEEDDDDDDDYYYDDEEEDEEYFDEDYNDHKQ
;
A
#
# COMPACT_ATOMS: atom_id res chain seq x y z
N MET A 1 5.96 -17.92 -1.06
CA MET A 1 6.21 -19.22 -0.41
C MET A 1 5.23 -20.23 -0.96
N THR A 2 5.71 -21.40 -1.35
CA THR A 2 4.85 -22.55 -1.73
C THR A 2 4.17 -23.14 -0.49
N GLU A 3 3.25 -24.07 -0.66
CA GLU A 3 2.62 -24.76 0.48
C GLU A 3 3.62 -25.58 1.31
N ASP A 4 4.53 -26.31 0.64
CA ASP A 4 5.59 -27.09 1.30
C ASP A 4 6.48 -26.20 2.18
N GLU A 5 6.89 -25.05 1.66
CA GLU A 5 7.70 -24.08 2.41
C GLU A 5 6.96 -23.56 3.65
N ARG A 6 5.63 -23.36 3.56
CA ARG A 6 4.81 -22.92 4.70
C ARG A 6 4.67 -24.03 5.73
N TYR A 7 4.48 -25.28 5.31
CA TYR A 7 4.40 -26.42 6.22
C TYR A 7 5.70 -26.59 7.02
N GLU A 8 6.85 -26.56 6.34
CA GLU A 8 8.15 -26.67 7.00
C GLU A 8 8.43 -25.47 7.92
N SER A 9 8.00 -24.26 7.54
CA SER A 9 8.09 -23.09 8.42
C SER A 9 7.31 -23.26 9.72
N LEU A 10 6.11 -23.85 9.67
CA LEU A 10 5.31 -24.12 10.87
C LEU A 10 5.95 -25.19 11.78
N ARG A 11 6.59 -26.23 11.20
CA ARG A 11 7.28 -27.28 11.97
C ARG A 11 8.45 -26.74 12.80
N HIS A 12 9.02 -25.61 12.42
CA HIS A 12 10.10 -24.94 13.15
C HIS A 12 9.62 -23.90 14.17
N CYS A 13 8.31 -23.71 14.31
CA CYS A 13 7.74 -22.85 15.35
C CYS A 13 7.84 -23.53 16.72
N LYS A 14 8.41 -22.81 17.71
CA LYS A 14 8.61 -23.29 19.09
C LYS A 14 7.33 -23.84 19.74
N TRP A 15 6.18 -23.30 19.37
CA TRP A 15 4.88 -23.56 20.01
C TRP A 15 4.03 -24.60 19.28
N VAL A 16 4.52 -25.19 18.19
CA VAL A 16 3.77 -26.13 17.35
C VAL A 16 4.19 -27.55 17.68
N ASP A 17 3.23 -28.40 18.02
CA ASP A 17 3.45 -29.83 18.25
C ASP A 17 3.17 -30.69 17.01
N GLU A 18 2.12 -30.38 16.25
CA GLU A 18 1.68 -31.09 15.04
C GLU A 18 1.26 -30.10 13.95
N VAL A 19 1.60 -30.41 12.69
CA VAL A 19 1.15 -29.65 11.51
C VAL A 19 0.26 -30.56 10.66
N ILE A 20 -0.96 -30.11 10.38
CA ILE A 20 -1.92 -30.79 9.50
C ILE A 20 -1.86 -30.10 8.12
N PRO A 21 -1.29 -30.74 7.08
CA PRO A 21 -1.33 -30.23 5.71
C PRO A 21 -2.76 -30.22 5.14
N ASP A 22 -2.98 -29.46 4.07
CA ASP A 22 -4.27 -29.38 3.36
C ASP A 22 -5.48 -29.11 4.27
N ALA A 23 -5.31 -28.24 5.26
CA ALA A 23 -6.39 -27.83 6.15
C ALA A 23 -7.56 -27.19 5.37
N PRO A 24 -8.82 -27.53 5.70
CA PRO A 24 -9.97 -27.02 4.97
C PRO A 24 -10.15 -25.51 5.20
N TRP A 25 -10.68 -24.81 4.19
CA TRP A 25 -11.03 -23.39 4.29
C TRP A 25 -12.11 -23.12 5.35
N VAL A 26 -13.13 -23.99 5.43
CA VAL A 26 -14.19 -23.94 6.44
C VAL A 26 -14.13 -25.19 7.29
N ILE A 27 -13.98 -25.02 8.61
CA ILE A 27 -13.89 -26.13 9.56
C ILE A 27 -15.29 -26.69 9.83
N ASN A 28 -15.43 -28.01 9.76
CA ASN A 28 -16.66 -28.72 10.06
C ASN A 28 -16.49 -29.72 11.22
N GLN A 29 -17.59 -30.30 11.71
CA GLN A 29 -17.56 -31.25 12.83
C GLN A 29 -16.70 -32.50 12.53
N GLU A 30 -16.73 -33.00 11.29
CA GLU A 30 -15.94 -34.16 10.88
C GLU A 30 -14.43 -33.91 11.04
N PHE A 31 -13.96 -32.72 10.65
CA PHE A 31 -12.56 -32.33 10.81
C PHE A 31 -12.16 -32.22 12.29
N LEU A 32 -13.04 -31.62 13.12
CA LEU A 32 -12.81 -31.52 14.57
C LEU A 32 -12.70 -32.89 15.22
N ASP A 33 -13.60 -33.82 14.86
CA ASP A 33 -13.63 -35.16 15.43
C ASP A 33 -12.43 -36.00 14.97
N LYS A 34 -12.09 -35.93 13.68
CA LYS A 34 -10.95 -36.64 13.08
C LYS A 34 -9.63 -36.31 13.77
N HIS A 35 -9.41 -35.03 14.07
CA HIS A 35 -8.18 -34.55 14.70
C HIS A 35 -8.30 -34.38 16.23
N ARG A 36 -9.46 -34.71 16.82
CA ARG A 36 -9.75 -34.58 18.26
C ARG A 36 -9.49 -33.16 18.78
N ILE A 37 -10.01 -32.16 18.06
CA ILE A 37 -9.80 -30.74 18.35
C ILE A 37 -10.81 -30.26 19.41
N ASP A 38 -10.30 -29.81 20.56
CA ASP A 38 -11.11 -29.25 21.64
C ASP A 38 -11.47 -27.78 21.41
N PHE A 39 -10.50 -26.98 20.93
CA PHE A 39 -10.65 -25.55 20.69
C PHE A 39 -9.97 -25.13 19.39
N VAL A 40 -10.52 -24.09 18.75
CA VAL A 40 -9.94 -23.43 17.58
C VAL A 40 -9.52 -22.02 17.98
N ALA A 41 -8.26 -21.66 17.71
CA ALA A 41 -7.71 -20.36 18.06
C ALA A 41 -7.42 -19.51 16.82
N HIS A 42 -7.97 -18.30 16.78
CA HIS A 42 -7.73 -17.28 15.73
C HIS A 42 -8.10 -15.89 16.29
N ASP A 43 -7.73 -14.82 15.59
CA ASP A 43 -8.21 -13.48 15.93
C ASP A 43 -9.74 -13.36 15.83
N ALA A 44 -10.30 -12.37 16.53
CA ALA A 44 -11.73 -12.20 16.70
C ALA A 44 -12.46 -11.68 15.45
N LEU A 45 -11.73 -11.15 14.46
CA LEU A 45 -12.34 -10.50 13.31
C LEU A 45 -13.10 -11.54 12.45
N PRO A 46 -14.31 -11.20 11.96
CA PRO A 46 -15.04 -12.08 11.04
C PRO A 46 -14.22 -12.32 9.77
N TYR A 47 -14.05 -13.59 9.40
CA TYR A 47 -13.32 -13.94 8.19
C TYR A 47 -14.32 -14.37 7.11
N ALA A 48 -14.53 -13.53 6.11
CA ALA A 48 -15.53 -13.77 5.08
C ALA A 48 -15.22 -15.05 4.28
N ASP A 49 -16.27 -15.80 3.93
CA ASP A 49 -16.14 -16.96 3.06
C ASP A 49 -15.80 -16.50 1.63
N ALA A 50 -14.76 -17.09 1.05
CA ALA A 50 -14.34 -16.85 -0.33
C ALA A 50 -15.45 -17.19 -1.35
N SER A 51 -16.40 -18.07 -1.00
CA SER A 51 -17.55 -18.40 -1.85
C SER A 51 -18.70 -17.37 -1.77
N GLY A 52 -18.66 -16.44 -0.82
CA GLY A 52 -19.74 -15.48 -0.55
C GLY A 52 -20.96 -16.07 0.16
N ALA A 53 -20.95 -17.36 0.53
CA ALA A 53 -22.07 -18.02 1.19
C ALA A 53 -22.21 -17.68 2.68
N GLY A 54 -21.10 -17.33 3.34
CA GLY A 54 -21.04 -17.07 4.79
C GLY A 54 -20.33 -15.77 5.14
N LYS A 55 -20.75 -15.15 6.25
CA LYS A 55 -20.15 -13.91 6.78
C LYS A 55 -18.87 -14.17 7.58
N ASP A 56 -18.76 -15.35 8.20
CA ASP A 56 -17.62 -15.73 9.02
C ASP A 56 -17.40 -17.25 8.94
N VAL A 57 -16.25 -17.70 8.43
CA VAL A 57 -15.90 -19.13 8.35
C VAL A 57 -15.78 -19.80 9.73
N TYR A 58 -15.63 -19.01 10.81
CA TYR A 58 -15.57 -19.51 12.18
C TYR A 58 -16.92 -19.48 12.91
N GLU A 59 -18.02 -19.10 12.25
CA GLU A 59 -19.33 -18.96 12.88
C GLU A 59 -19.77 -20.25 13.60
N PHE A 60 -19.58 -21.41 12.98
CA PHE A 60 -19.90 -22.71 13.56
C PHE A 60 -19.14 -22.96 14.88
N VAL A 61 -17.82 -22.76 14.89
CA VAL A 61 -16.97 -23.02 16.06
C VAL A 61 -17.20 -22.01 17.19
N LYS A 62 -17.55 -20.78 16.84
CA LYS A 62 -18.00 -19.74 17.79
C LYS A 62 -19.34 -20.13 18.44
N ALA A 63 -20.31 -20.59 17.65
CA ALA A 63 -21.64 -20.98 18.15
C ALA A 63 -21.60 -22.16 19.13
N VAL A 64 -20.71 -23.13 18.93
CA VAL A 64 -20.55 -24.27 19.85
C VAL A 64 -19.62 -23.98 21.04
N GLY A 65 -19.16 -22.74 21.20
CA GLY A 65 -18.32 -22.32 22.33
C GLY A 65 -16.89 -22.88 22.32
N ARG A 66 -16.39 -23.32 21.16
CA ARG A 66 -15.05 -23.90 20.98
C ARG A 66 -14.03 -22.92 20.38
N PHE A 67 -14.40 -21.67 20.16
CA PHE A 67 -13.50 -20.64 19.65
C PHE A 67 -12.71 -19.95 20.78
N LYS A 68 -11.42 -19.71 20.56
CA LYS A 68 -10.52 -18.99 21.48
C LYS A 68 -9.87 -17.83 20.74
N GLU A 69 -10.23 -16.61 21.14
CA GLU A 69 -9.71 -15.39 20.53
C GLU A 69 -8.23 -15.17 20.87
N THR A 70 -7.45 -14.83 19.86
CA THR A 70 -6.06 -14.39 19.99
C THR A 70 -5.91 -12.93 19.54
N ASN A 71 -4.91 -12.23 20.05
CA ASN A 71 -4.60 -10.87 19.61
C ASN A 71 -3.56 -10.87 18.50
N ARG A 72 -3.75 -9.99 17.51
CA ARG A 72 -2.73 -9.73 16.48
C ARG A 72 -1.54 -9.00 17.10
N THR A 73 -0.35 -9.24 16.56
CA THR A 73 0.84 -8.47 16.92
C THR A 73 0.91 -7.21 16.05
N GLU A 74 0.96 -6.05 16.69
CA GLU A 74 1.06 -4.77 16.00
C GLU A 74 2.44 -4.58 15.35
N GLY A 75 2.50 -3.83 14.24
CA GLY A 75 3.75 -3.49 13.56
C GLY A 75 4.40 -4.62 12.74
N ILE A 76 3.73 -5.77 12.58
CA ILE A 76 4.23 -6.87 11.75
C ILE A 76 3.09 -7.56 10.98
N SER A 77 3.26 -7.72 9.66
CA SER A 77 2.41 -8.55 8.83
C SER A 77 3.15 -8.99 7.56
N THR A 78 2.63 -10.01 6.87
CA THR A 78 3.19 -10.42 5.58
C THR A 78 3.15 -9.28 4.56
N SER A 79 2.05 -8.52 4.51
CA SER A 79 1.92 -7.36 3.64
C SER A 79 2.94 -6.28 3.97
N ASP A 80 3.13 -5.96 5.25
CA ASP A 80 4.12 -4.98 5.70
C ASP A 80 5.55 -5.38 5.30
N ILE A 81 5.94 -6.66 5.48
CA ILE A 81 7.25 -7.15 5.03
C ILE A 81 7.40 -7.01 3.51
N ILE A 82 6.37 -7.38 2.73
CA ILE A 82 6.38 -7.23 1.26
C ILE A 82 6.52 -5.76 0.88
N MET A 83 5.75 -4.86 1.48
CA MET A 83 5.77 -3.44 1.20
C MET A 83 7.14 -2.80 1.50
N ARG A 84 7.79 -3.19 2.61
CA ARG A 84 9.17 -2.75 2.91
C ARG A 84 10.14 -3.14 1.80
N ILE A 85 10.12 -4.39 1.35
CA ILE A 85 10.98 -4.88 0.27
C ILE A 85 10.70 -4.13 -1.04
N VAL A 86 9.43 -3.93 -1.39
CA VAL A 86 9.03 -3.23 -2.62
C VAL A 86 9.44 -1.76 -2.59
N LYS A 87 9.28 -1.08 -1.45
CA LYS A 87 9.70 0.31 -1.24
C LYS A 87 11.21 0.46 -1.43
N ASP A 88 11.99 -0.42 -0.81
CA ASP A 88 13.45 -0.42 -0.94
C ASP A 88 13.90 -0.72 -2.38
N TYR A 89 13.21 -1.65 -3.06
CA TYR A 89 13.45 -1.93 -4.47
C TYR A 89 13.18 -0.71 -5.36
N ASN A 90 12.07 0.00 -5.15
CA ASN A 90 11.75 1.21 -5.91
C ASN A 90 12.81 2.30 -5.69
N GLN A 91 13.30 2.48 -4.46
CA GLN A 91 14.42 3.39 -4.18
C GLN A 91 15.71 2.96 -4.88
N TYR A 92 16.03 1.66 -4.84
CA TYR A 92 17.17 1.09 -5.54
C TYR A 92 17.11 1.38 -7.05
N VAL A 93 15.97 1.14 -7.68
CA VAL A 93 15.75 1.38 -9.11
C VAL A 93 16.02 2.85 -9.44
N ILE A 94 15.43 3.78 -8.68
CA ILE A 94 15.58 5.19 -9.00
C ILE A 94 17.03 5.66 -8.83
N ARG A 95 17.69 5.24 -7.74
CA ARG A 95 19.09 5.62 -7.50
C ARG A 95 20.00 5.17 -8.64
N ASN A 96 19.74 4.01 -9.24
CA ASN A 96 20.52 3.51 -10.36
C ASN A 96 20.14 4.19 -11.68
N LEU A 97 18.87 4.52 -11.91
CA LEU A 97 18.46 5.33 -13.07
C LEU A 97 19.12 6.72 -13.05
N ASP A 98 19.20 7.36 -11.88
CA ASP A 98 19.88 8.65 -11.70
C ASP A 98 21.41 8.55 -11.91
N ARG A 99 21.99 7.37 -11.70
CA ARG A 99 23.40 7.07 -12.00
C ARG A 99 23.67 6.76 -13.48
N GLY A 100 22.62 6.65 -14.30
CA GLY A 100 22.73 6.43 -15.74
C GLY A 100 22.59 4.97 -16.18
N TYR A 101 22.22 4.05 -15.28
CA TYR A 101 21.86 2.69 -15.70
C TYR A 101 20.57 2.72 -16.52
N SER A 102 20.49 1.85 -17.52
CA SER A 102 19.30 1.74 -18.36
C SER A 102 18.22 0.86 -17.68
N ARG A 103 16.95 1.13 -17.99
CA ARG A 103 15.82 0.31 -17.48
C ARG A 103 15.96 -1.18 -17.81
N LYS A 104 16.53 -1.51 -18.98
CA LYS A 104 16.69 -2.88 -19.46
C LYS A 104 17.70 -3.64 -18.61
N GLU A 105 18.79 -2.98 -18.19
CA GLU A 105 19.79 -3.57 -17.29
C GLU A 105 19.24 -3.81 -15.88
N LEU A 106 18.26 -3.00 -15.46
CA LEU A 106 17.61 -3.14 -14.16
C LEU A 106 16.40 -4.08 -14.18
N GLY A 107 16.02 -4.63 -15.34
CA GLY A 107 14.81 -5.45 -15.47
C GLY A 107 13.52 -4.68 -15.17
N VAL A 108 13.49 -3.37 -15.46
CA VAL A 108 12.36 -2.49 -15.12
C VAL A 108 11.55 -2.17 -16.38
N SER A 109 10.23 -2.34 -16.27
CA SER A 109 9.27 -1.99 -17.34
C SER A 109 9.32 -0.48 -17.63
N TYR A 110 8.97 -0.10 -18.86
CA TYR A 110 9.00 1.30 -19.26
C TYR A 110 8.02 2.16 -18.46
N VAL A 111 6.81 1.64 -18.21
CA VAL A 111 5.77 2.33 -17.44
C VAL A 111 6.24 2.57 -16.01
N LYS A 112 6.81 1.55 -15.35
CA LYS A 112 7.37 1.66 -14.00
C LYS A 112 8.50 2.70 -13.94
N GLU A 113 9.41 2.71 -14.91
CA GLU A 113 10.48 3.73 -14.99
C GLU A 113 9.90 5.16 -15.04
N LYS A 114 8.90 5.39 -15.89
CA LYS A 114 8.28 6.72 -16.03
C LYS A 114 7.51 7.12 -14.78
N ARG A 115 6.75 6.20 -14.16
CA ARG A 115 6.03 6.44 -12.91
C ARG A 115 7.00 6.84 -11.79
N LEU A 116 8.06 6.06 -11.59
CA LEU A 116 9.09 6.33 -10.58
C LEU A 116 9.79 7.68 -10.82
N ARG A 117 10.06 8.04 -12.09
CA ARG A 117 10.66 9.33 -12.46
C ARG A 117 9.72 10.51 -12.19
N VAL A 118 8.42 10.37 -12.43
CA VAL A 118 7.41 11.39 -12.10
C VAL A 118 7.32 11.56 -10.59
N ASN A 119 7.19 10.47 -9.83
CA ASN A 119 7.12 10.51 -8.37
C ASN A 119 8.33 11.20 -7.75
N MET A 120 9.54 10.95 -8.28
CA MET A 120 10.74 11.67 -7.84
C MET A 120 10.73 13.16 -8.16
N ARG A 121 10.21 13.57 -9.32
CA ARG A 121 10.08 14.99 -9.66
C ARG A 121 9.08 15.68 -8.75
N LEU A 122 8.00 15.00 -8.39
CA LEU A 122 7.01 15.49 -7.44
C LEU A 122 7.61 15.63 -6.04
N LYS A 123 8.34 14.63 -5.55
CA LYS A 123 9.05 14.73 -4.25
C LYS A 123 10.05 15.89 -4.20
N LYS A 124 10.88 16.05 -5.24
CA LYS A 124 11.81 17.19 -5.35
C LYS A 124 11.09 18.53 -5.42
N LEU A 125 9.87 18.58 -5.96
CA LEU A 125 9.05 19.79 -5.97
C LEU A 125 8.49 20.07 -4.57
N GLN A 126 7.94 19.05 -3.90
CA GLN A 126 7.45 19.15 -2.52
C GLN A 126 8.55 19.63 -1.57
N GLU A 127 9.76 19.06 -1.64
CA GLU A 127 10.92 19.50 -0.85
C GLU A 127 11.23 20.99 -1.09
N LYS A 128 11.28 21.44 -2.35
CA LYS A 128 11.52 22.85 -2.68
C LYS A 128 10.41 23.78 -2.20
N VAL A 129 9.15 23.33 -2.23
CA VAL A 129 8.01 24.08 -1.71
C VAL A 129 8.13 24.22 -0.19
N LYS A 130 8.44 23.13 0.52
CA LYS A 130 8.67 23.12 1.97
C LYS A 130 9.81 24.06 2.37
N GLU A 131 10.95 24.00 1.69
CA GLU A 131 12.05 24.94 1.91
C GLU A 131 11.65 26.41 1.68
N HIS A 132 10.77 26.66 0.70
CA HIS A 132 10.24 28.00 0.45
C HIS A 132 9.29 28.46 1.56
N GLN A 133 8.39 27.57 2.02
CA GLN A 133 7.50 27.84 3.13
C GLN A 133 8.28 28.19 4.40
N GLU A 134 9.33 27.43 4.73
CA GLU A 134 10.20 27.71 5.88
C GLU A 134 10.88 29.07 5.76
N LYS A 135 11.49 29.38 4.60
CA LYS A 135 12.13 30.70 4.34
C LYS A 135 11.15 31.86 4.39
N VAL A 136 9.92 31.66 3.91
CA VAL A 136 8.85 32.67 3.98
C VAL A 136 8.39 32.85 5.43
N GLY A 137 8.24 31.76 6.19
CA GLY A 137 7.91 31.78 7.61
C GLY A 137 8.95 32.55 8.44
N GLU A 138 10.25 32.31 8.21
CA GLU A 138 11.34 33.06 8.84
C GLU A 138 11.29 34.55 8.52
N LYS A 139 11.08 34.91 7.25
CA LYS A 139 10.96 36.31 6.81
C LYS A 139 9.74 36.99 7.41
N ILE A 140 8.60 36.30 7.49
CA ILE A 140 7.39 36.82 8.14
C ILE A 140 7.62 37.02 9.64
N GLN A 141 8.32 36.11 10.32
CA GLN A 141 8.70 36.30 11.73
C GLN A 141 9.59 37.54 11.94
N ILE A 142 10.55 37.77 11.05
CA ILE A 142 11.43 38.94 11.11
C ILE A 142 10.62 40.23 10.87
N VAL A 143 9.78 40.26 9.84
CA VAL A 143 8.94 41.44 9.53
C VAL A 143 7.93 41.71 10.64
N ALA A 144 7.32 40.69 11.25
CA ALA A 144 6.42 40.84 12.39
C ALA A 144 7.15 41.44 13.61
N LYS A 145 8.40 41.02 13.88
CA LYS A 145 9.25 41.58 14.95
C LYS A 145 9.67 43.02 14.67
N THR A 146 9.91 43.39 13.41
CA THR A 146 10.35 44.74 13.01
C THR A 146 9.22 45.74 12.86
N ALA A 147 8.06 45.32 12.35
CA ALA A 147 6.95 46.22 12.01
C ALA A 147 5.92 46.39 13.13
N GLY A 148 6.05 45.69 14.27
CA GLY A 148 5.04 45.73 15.34
C GLY A 148 3.64 45.34 14.87
N MET A 149 3.55 44.55 13.79
CA MET A 149 2.28 44.15 13.18
C MET A 149 1.76 42.87 13.84
N HIS A 150 0.44 42.85 14.11
CA HIS A 150 -0.25 41.74 14.75
C HIS A 150 -0.15 40.46 13.90
N ARG A 151 0.53 39.46 14.46
CA ARG A 151 0.97 38.19 13.86
C ARG A 151 -0.15 37.33 13.22
N ASN A 152 -1.40 37.51 13.62
CA ASN A 152 -2.42 36.46 13.44
C ASN A 152 -3.14 36.55 12.09
N GLU A 153 -3.43 37.76 11.58
CA GLU A 153 -4.26 37.93 10.39
C GLU A 153 -3.56 37.59 9.07
N TRP A 154 -2.23 37.76 9.00
CA TRP A 154 -1.48 37.54 7.76
C TRP A 154 -1.07 36.08 7.56
N ILE A 155 -0.68 35.40 8.64
CA ILE A 155 -0.30 33.99 8.63
C ILE A 155 -1.54 33.12 8.34
N GLU A 156 -2.66 33.39 9.00
CA GLU A 156 -3.92 32.67 8.75
C GLU A 156 -4.41 32.86 7.29
N ASN A 157 -4.22 34.05 6.71
CA ASN A 157 -4.56 34.27 5.30
C ASN A 157 -3.59 33.58 4.32
N ALA A 158 -2.30 33.51 4.65
CA ALA A 158 -1.32 32.81 3.82
C ALA A 158 -1.51 31.29 3.89
N ASP A 159 -1.71 30.74 5.09
CA ASP A 159 -1.98 29.31 5.28
C ASP A 159 -3.32 28.92 4.64
N ARG A 160 -4.36 29.77 4.71
CA ARG A 160 -5.63 29.54 3.99
C ARG A 160 -5.48 29.60 2.47
N LEU A 161 -4.62 30.48 1.95
CA LEU A 161 -4.35 30.57 0.50
C LEU A 161 -3.51 29.38 0.01
N VAL A 162 -2.56 28.92 0.81
CA VAL A 162 -1.74 27.74 0.50
C VAL A 162 -2.57 26.47 0.61
N ALA A 163 -3.38 26.32 1.66
CA ALA A 163 -4.30 25.20 1.82
C ALA A 163 -5.34 25.17 0.67
N GLY A 164 -5.95 26.31 0.35
CA GLY A 164 -6.88 26.39 -0.78
C GLY A 164 -6.21 26.14 -2.14
N PHE A 165 -4.93 26.52 -2.30
CA PHE A 165 -4.17 26.20 -3.50
C PHE A 165 -3.84 24.70 -3.59
N LEU A 166 -3.43 24.08 -2.49
CA LEU A 166 -3.13 22.65 -2.41
C LEU A 166 -4.40 21.81 -2.61
N GLU A 167 -5.51 22.19 -1.99
CA GLU A 167 -6.82 21.55 -2.19
C GLU A 167 -7.28 21.67 -3.65
N MET A 168 -7.14 22.85 -4.28
CA MET A 168 -7.41 23.00 -5.71
C MET A 168 -6.46 22.20 -6.60
N PHE A 169 -5.21 21.99 -6.17
CA PHE A 169 -4.20 21.23 -6.92
C PHE A 169 -4.43 19.71 -6.78
N GLU A 170 -4.78 19.24 -5.59
CA GLU A 170 -5.18 17.86 -5.30
C GLU A 170 -6.49 17.53 -6.00
N GLU A 171 -7.51 18.38 -5.91
CA GLU A 171 -8.74 18.24 -6.71
C GLU A 171 -8.44 18.25 -8.21
N GLY A 172 -7.50 19.08 -8.67
CA GLY A 172 -7.07 19.14 -10.06
C GLY A 172 -6.36 17.85 -10.51
N CYS A 173 -5.52 17.28 -9.65
CA CYS A 173 -4.85 16.01 -9.88
C CYS A 173 -5.83 14.84 -9.82
N HIS A 174 -6.81 14.86 -8.92
CA HIS A 174 -7.88 13.87 -8.85
C HIS A 174 -8.80 13.96 -10.07
N LYS A 175 -9.23 15.16 -10.51
CA LYS A 175 -10.03 15.35 -11.72
C LYS A 175 -9.27 14.94 -12.98
N MET A 176 -7.95 15.18 -13.03
CA MET A 176 -7.10 14.70 -14.11
C MET A 176 -6.91 13.18 -14.04
N GLY A 177 -6.71 12.63 -12.84
CA GLY A 177 -6.57 11.20 -12.59
C GLY A 177 -7.83 10.41 -12.92
N THR A 178 -9.01 10.92 -12.55
CA THR A 178 -10.31 10.35 -12.94
C THR A 178 -10.56 10.50 -14.43
N ALA A 179 -10.26 11.65 -15.04
CA ALA A 179 -10.39 11.81 -16.50
C ALA A 179 -9.45 10.89 -17.31
N ILE A 180 -8.24 10.63 -16.80
CA ILE A 180 -7.30 9.65 -17.39
C ILE A 180 -7.84 8.23 -17.19
N ARG A 181 -8.33 7.90 -16.00
CA ARG A 181 -8.96 6.61 -15.66
C ARG A 181 -10.19 6.34 -16.53
N ASP A 182 -11.09 7.31 -16.66
CA ASP A 182 -12.31 7.23 -17.47
C ASP A 182 -11.96 7.07 -18.96
N ARG A 183 -10.95 7.77 -19.47
CA ARG A 183 -10.45 7.58 -20.84
C ARG A 183 -9.85 6.20 -21.07
N ILE A 184 -9.14 5.65 -20.09
CA ILE A 184 -8.59 4.29 -20.15
C ILE A 184 -9.73 3.26 -20.11
N GLN A 185 -10.72 3.47 -19.23
CA GLN A 185 -11.88 2.60 -19.06
C GLN A 185 -12.84 2.64 -20.27
N GLU A 186 -13.02 3.79 -20.92
CA GLU A 186 -13.73 3.91 -22.20
C GLU A 186 -12.98 3.21 -23.35
N ARG A 187 -11.64 3.30 -23.37
CA ARG A 187 -10.82 2.56 -24.34
C ARG A 187 -10.94 1.06 -24.17
N LEU A 188 -10.89 0.56 -22.93
CA LEU A 188 -11.05 -0.85 -22.59
C LEU A 188 -12.46 -1.37 -22.92
N ARG A 189 -13.51 -0.59 -22.62
CA ARG A 189 -14.89 -0.93 -23.05
C ARG A 189 -15.07 -0.92 -24.57
N GLY A 190 -14.41 0.02 -25.28
CA GLY A 190 -14.44 0.11 -26.74
C GLY A 190 -13.58 -0.93 -27.47
N GLN A 191 -12.60 -1.54 -26.78
CA GLN A 191 -11.89 -2.74 -27.24
C GLN A 191 -12.72 -4.00 -27.01
N HIS A 192 -13.37 -4.14 -25.84
CA HIS A 192 -14.27 -5.27 -25.57
C HIS A 192 -15.48 -5.35 -26.53
N GLN A 193 -15.95 -4.21 -27.05
CA GLN A 193 -16.99 -4.16 -28.09
C GLN A 193 -16.48 -4.46 -29.51
N ARG A 194 -15.17 -4.30 -29.77
CA ARG A 194 -14.51 -4.65 -31.04
C ARG A 194 -14.04 -6.11 -31.07
N ASP A 195 -13.57 -6.64 -29.95
CA ASP A 195 -13.16 -8.05 -29.81
C ASP A 195 -14.35 -9.03 -29.88
N LEU A 196 -15.57 -8.55 -29.61
CA LEU A 196 -16.80 -9.31 -29.87
C LEU A 196 -17.21 -9.36 -31.35
N LEU A 197 -16.57 -8.57 -32.22
CA LEU A 197 -16.91 -8.46 -33.66
C LEU A 197 -15.76 -8.82 -34.61
N GLU A 198 -14.53 -9.01 -34.12
CA GLU A 198 -13.37 -9.22 -34.99
C GLU A 198 -12.48 -10.38 -34.51
N ASN A 199 -13.04 -11.59 -34.51
CA ASN A 199 -12.21 -12.80 -34.60
C ASN A 199 -11.59 -12.88 -35.99
N GLY A 200 -10.31 -12.55 -36.12
CA GLY A 200 -9.57 -12.78 -37.37
C GLY A 200 -8.17 -12.20 -37.42
N ASN A 201 -7.19 -12.95 -36.89
CA ASN A 201 -5.75 -12.94 -37.20
C ASN A 201 -4.93 -11.67 -36.93
N GLY A 202 -3.88 -11.81 -36.11
CA GLY A 202 -2.70 -10.95 -36.17
C GLY A 202 -1.82 -10.94 -34.91
N GLU A 203 -0.80 -11.80 -34.94
CA GLU A 203 0.55 -11.72 -34.33
C GLU A 203 0.76 -11.18 -32.90
N GLU A 204 1.38 -12.05 -32.09
CA GLU A 204 1.85 -11.88 -30.71
C GLU A 204 2.92 -10.78 -30.59
N ASP A 205 2.65 -9.77 -29.76
CA ASP A 205 3.68 -8.99 -29.05
C ASP A 205 3.34 -9.09 -27.55
N ASP A 206 3.87 -10.11 -26.90
CA ASP A 206 3.79 -10.34 -25.45
C ASP A 206 4.64 -9.29 -24.71
N ASP A 207 4.02 -8.18 -24.34
CA ASP A 207 4.54 -7.18 -23.39
C ASP A 207 3.50 -6.86 -22.29
N ASP A 208 2.54 -7.75 -22.05
CA ASP A 208 1.58 -7.68 -20.94
C ASP A 208 2.09 -8.49 -19.74
N ASP A 209 3.10 -7.97 -19.04
CA ASP A 209 3.30 -8.33 -17.64
C ASP A 209 2.34 -7.48 -16.80
N ASP A 210 1.24 -8.10 -16.37
CA ASP A 210 0.25 -7.59 -15.42
C ASP A 210 0.94 -7.02 -14.16
N ASP A 211 1.19 -5.71 -14.17
CA ASP A 211 1.58 -4.96 -12.97
C ASP A 211 0.38 -5.03 -12.00
N TYR A 212 0.45 -5.94 -11.02
CA TYR A 212 -0.47 -5.97 -9.88
C TYR A 212 -0.61 -4.56 -9.30
N TYR A 213 -1.79 -3.96 -9.47
CA TYR A 213 -2.18 -2.68 -8.89
C TYR A 213 -2.19 -2.81 -7.36
N TYR A 214 -1.05 -2.62 -6.73
CA TYR A 214 -1.01 -2.17 -5.34
C TYR A 214 -1.33 -0.68 -5.37
N ASP A 215 -2.54 -0.36 -4.93
CA ASP A 215 -3.01 0.99 -4.69
C ASP A 215 -2.18 1.55 -3.52
N ASP A 216 -1.07 2.22 -3.84
CA ASP A 216 -0.19 2.93 -2.89
C ASP A 216 -0.89 4.21 -2.33
N GLU A 217 -2.19 4.41 -2.57
CA GLU A 217 -2.92 5.64 -2.19
C GLU A 217 -3.50 5.61 -0.76
N GLU A 218 -3.41 4.52 0.00
CA GLU A 218 -3.84 4.49 1.41
C GLU A 218 -2.75 3.96 2.34
N GLU A 219 -1.81 4.83 2.71
CA GLU A 219 -1.20 4.94 4.06
C GLU A 219 0.07 5.83 3.96
N ASP A 220 -0.12 7.13 3.72
CA ASP A 220 0.80 8.13 4.26
C ASP A 220 0.50 8.29 5.76
N GLU A 221 0.68 7.21 6.55
CA GLU A 221 0.91 7.37 7.98
C GLU A 221 2.35 7.86 8.15
N GLU A 222 2.43 9.16 8.40
CA GLU A 222 3.63 9.92 8.72
C GLU A 222 4.26 9.36 10.01
N TYR A 223 5.09 8.32 9.90
CA TYR A 223 5.94 7.88 11.01
C TYR A 223 6.99 8.97 11.27
N PHE A 224 6.71 9.81 12.27
CA PHE A 224 7.70 10.65 12.93
C PHE A 224 8.84 9.74 13.44
N ASP A 225 10.04 9.87 12.86
CA ASP A 225 11.26 9.39 13.47
C ASP A 225 11.48 10.21 14.77
N GLU A 226 11.06 9.67 15.91
CA GLU A 226 11.59 10.11 17.21
C GLU A 226 13.02 9.59 17.33
N ASP A 227 13.95 10.47 16.98
CA ASP A 227 15.39 10.33 17.14
C ASP A 227 15.73 9.93 18.60
N TYR A 228 15.98 8.65 18.83
CA TYR A 228 16.57 8.15 20.07
C TYR A 228 18.03 8.63 20.15
N ASN A 229 18.21 9.86 20.66
CA ASN A 229 19.52 10.30 21.15
C ASN A 229 19.85 9.56 22.44
N ASP A 230 20.55 8.42 22.30
CA ASP A 230 21.29 7.76 23.37
C ASP A 230 22.46 8.66 23.80
N HIS A 231 22.18 9.58 24.73
CA HIS A 231 23.23 10.27 25.47
C HIS A 231 23.81 9.34 26.53
N LYS A 232 24.90 8.68 26.13
CA LYS A 232 25.88 8.05 27.00
C LYS A 232 26.51 9.10 27.94
N GLN A 233 26.23 9.02 29.24
CA GLN A 233 27.13 9.42 30.32
C GLN A 233 27.00 8.44 31.49
#